data_AF-A0AA36GQF8-F1
#
_entry.id   AF-A0AA36GQF8-F1
#
_cell.length_a   1.000
_cell.length_b   1.000
_cell.length_c   1.000
_cell.angle_alpha   90.00
_cell.angle_beta   90.00
_cell.angle_gamma   90.00
#
_symmetry.space_group_name_H-M   'P 1'
#
loop_
_entity.id
_entity.type
_entity.pdbx_description
1 polymer ?
#
loop_
_entity_poly.entity_id
_entity_poly.type
_entity_poly.pdbx_seq_one_letter_code
_entity_poly.pdbx_strand_id
1 'polypeptide(L)'
;MVPRFISNKKLGTVCNLPEEHPKIKKIYRIILGTAIKEKQHTLFSCILKCNTKEQACQRLLATPTWKRIEKGSRLICDSVRSSAKSSLCAKYDKLLSATRKNQRTGESNVPEQNRNVSDIAQNECLDCTARVTVIGNTQISDNARKFLSLGPSFSITQNVNESVFRKVITGLYRVRDQLRIRAKNSEKRNSNAQEVRAEHPLPCVPFPSTFYREPQPVPEADVKFRILSSNVLTAYTQPKPCCRTNLTYSEMLGYKEVRDLIRSEKVRISVSDKGGEFVIMPQELDREITELHLNDKSVYKRVSEKEYHSQYKRLNHVWMSIGKSAGLSESFLARLKK
;
A
#
# COMPACT_ATOMS: atom_id res chain seq x y z
N MET A 1 -11.17 -12.08 12.79
CA MET A 1 -9.83 -12.06 12.18
C MET A 1 -9.01 -11.01 12.93
N VAL A 2 -8.14 -11.45 13.83
CA VAL A 2 -7.31 -10.57 14.66
C VAL A 2 -6.24 -9.94 13.75
N PRO A 3 -6.02 -8.61 13.75
CA PRO A 3 -4.95 -7.98 12.98
C PRO A 3 -3.59 -8.66 13.21
N ARG A 4 -2.84 -8.97 12.13
CA ARG A 4 -1.55 -9.68 12.18
C ARG A 4 -0.50 -9.03 13.10
N PHE A 5 -0.65 -7.74 13.44
CA PHE A 5 0.23 -7.06 14.40
C PHE A 5 0.04 -7.55 15.85
N ILE A 6 -1.15 -8.05 16.19
CA ILE A 6 -1.51 -8.55 17.52
C ILE A 6 -1.01 -9.99 17.70
N SER A 7 -1.07 -10.81 16.65
CA SER A 7 -0.56 -12.18 16.68
C SER A 7 0.97 -12.24 16.67
N ASN A 8 1.63 -11.26 16.05
CA ASN A 8 3.08 -11.30 15.81
C ASN A 8 3.89 -10.46 16.81
N LYS A 9 3.24 -9.67 17.68
CA LYS A 9 3.91 -8.95 18.76
C LYS A 9 3.36 -9.44 20.09
N LYS A 10 4.20 -10.21 20.80
CA LYS A 10 3.98 -10.58 22.20
C LYS A 10 3.92 -9.28 23.01
N LEU A 11 2.73 -8.72 23.21
CA LEU A 11 2.58 -7.44 23.94
C LEU A 11 3.16 -7.55 25.36
N GLY A 12 3.14 -8.76 25.91
CA GLY A 12 3.80 -9.09 27.17
C GLY A 12 5.29 -8.81 27.20
N THR A 13 6.04 -9.14 26.13
CA THR A 13 7.48 -8.87 26.08
C THR A 13 7.81 -7.39 25.92
N VAL A 14 6.89 -6.58 25.38
CA VAL A 14 7.06 -5.13 25.25
C VAL A 14 6.75 -4.40 26.57
N CYS A 15 5.83 -4.97 27.37
CA CYS A 15 5.41 -4.40 28.65
C CYS A 15 6.06 -5.07 29.88
N ASN A 16 7.05 -5.96 29.69
CA ASN A 16 7.67 -6.78 30.75
C ASN A 16 6.66 -7.51 31.65
N LEU A 17 5.57 -8.01 31.08
CA LEU A 17 4.49 -8.68 31.80
C LEU A 17 4.17 -10.03 31.11
N PRO A 18 3.83 -11.09 31.86
CA PRO A 18 3.46 -12.37 31.26
C PRO A 18 2.22 -12.23 30.37
N GLU A 19 2.17 -12.94 29.24
CA GLU A 19 1.08 -12.84 28.24
C GLU A 19 -0.31 -13.15 28.83
N GLU A 20 -0.36 -13.93 29.91
CA GLU A 20 -1.61 -14.26 30.60
C GLU A 20 -2.10 -13.18 31.57
N HIS A 21 -1.31 -12.13 31.81
CA HIS A 21 -1.63 -11.08 32.78
C HIS A 21 -2.97 -10.39 32.43
N PRO A 22 -3.87 -10.18 33.40
CA PRO A 22 -5.22 -9.66 33.14
C PRO A 22 -5.23 -8.29 32.44
N LYS A 23 -4.23 -7.44 32.71
CA LYS A 23 -4.05 -6.15 32.01
C LYS A 23 -3.78 -6.32 30.51
N ILE A 24 -2.98 -7.31 30.12
CA ILE A 24 -2.67 -7.60 28.71
C ILE A 24 -3.90 -8.19 28.00
N LYS A 25 -4.61 -9.13 28.64
CA LYS A 25 -5.88 -9.66 28.13
C LYS A 25 -6.93 -8.55 27.94
N LYS A 26 -7.00 -7.58 28.86
CA LYS A 26 -7.88 -6.41 28.72
C LYS A 26 -7.50 -5.54 27.52
N ILE A 27 -6.21 -5.27 27.33
CA ILE A 27 -5.70 -4.51 26.16
C ILE A 27 -6.05 -5.24 24.85
N TYR A 28 -5.80 -6.55 24.77
CA TYR A 28 -6.16 -7.34 23.58
C TYR A 28 -7.66 -7.30 23.27
N ARG A 29 -8.52 -7.39 24.28
CA ARG A 29 -9.98 -7.25 24.11
C ARG A 29 -10.36 -5.86 23.60
N ILE A 30 -9.73 -4.80 24.11
CA ILE A 30 -9.98 -3.43 23.66
C ILE A 30 -9.56 -3.26 22.20
N ILE A 31 -8.35 -3.69 21.83
CA ILE A 31 -7.83 -3.59 20.45
C ILE A 31 -8.70 -4.39 19.48
N LEU A 32 -9.12 -5.59 19.88
CA LEU A 32 -10.04 -6.40 19.08
C LEU A 32 -11.38 -5.69 18.90
N GLY A 33 -11.91 -5.08 19.97
CA GLY A 33 -13.15 -4.31 19.94
C GLY A 33 -13.06 -3.10 19.00
N THR A 34 -11.98 -2.33 19.04
CA THR A 34 -11.77 -1.20 18.11
C THR A 34 -11.60 -1.67 16.67
N ALA A 35 -10.83 -2.73 16.41
CA ALA A 35 -10.67 -3.27 15.07
C ALA A 35 -12.00 -3.79 14.48
N ILE A 36 -12.85 -4.40 15.30
CA ILE A 36 -14.20 -4.83 14.89
C ILE A 36 -15.06 -3.61 14.56
N LYS A 37 -15.08 -2.59 15.42
CA LYS A 37 -15.85 -1.35 15.18
C LYS A 37 -15.40 -0.64 13.90
N GLU A 38 -14.09 -0.53 13.67
CA GLU A 38 -13.54 0.08 12.46
C GLU A 38 -13.93 -0.68 11.19
N LYS A 39 -13.85 -2.03 11.23
CA LYS A 39 -14.36 -2.90 10.17
C LYS A 39 -15.87 -2.74 9.93
N GLN A 40 -16.65 -2.56 10.99
CA GLN A 40 -18.09 -2.30 10.88
C GLN A 40 -18.37 -0.92 10.25
N HIS A 41 -17.67 0.12 10.68
CA HIS A 41 -17.81 1.46 10.13
C HIS A 41 -17.46 1.52 8.64
N THR A 42 -16.34 0.91 8.26
CA THR A 42 -15.92 0.83 6.85
C THR A 42 -16.93 0.06 6.00
N LEU A 43 -17.42 -1.07 6.50
CA LEU A 43 -18.46 -1.85 5.82
C LEU A 43 -19.75 -1.05 5.66
N PHE A 44 -20.22 -0.37 6.71
CA PHE A 44 -21.43 0.45 6.67
C PHE A 44 -21.29 1.63 5.68
N SER A 45 -20.13 2.29 5.67
CA SER A 45 -19.82 3.34 4.70
C SER A 45 -19.85 2.84 3.25
N CYS A 46 -19.28 1.66 3.00
CA CYS A 46 -19.33 1.03 1.68
C CYS A 46 -20.75 0.67 1.27
N ILE A 47 -21.56 0.08 2.16
CA ILE A 47 -22.96 -0.24 1.89
C ILE A 47 -23.75 1.03 1.54
N LEU A 48 -23.53 2.12 2.29
CA LEU A 48 -24.19 3.40 2.02
C LEU A 48 -23.85 3.93 0.62
N LYS A 49 -22.57 3.85 0.22
CA LYS A 49 -22.10 4.24 -1.13
C LYS A 49 -22.68 3.33 -2.22
N CYS A 50 -22.85 2.04 -1.95
CA CYS A 50 -23.49 1.12 -2.88
C CYS A 50 -24.95 1.48 -3.09
N ASN A 51 -25.69 1.75 -2.01
CA ASN A 51 -27.10 2.14 -2.07
C ASN A 51 -27.31 3.46 -2.84
N THR A 52 -26.46 4.47 -2.63
CA THR A 52 -26.58 5.73 -3.39
C THR A 52 -26.31 5.53 -4.89
N LYS A 53 -25.35 4.67 -5.25
CA LYS A 53 -25.08 4.31 -6.65
C LYS A 53 -26.22 3.49 -7.25
N GLU A 54 -26.81 2.58 -6.48
CA GLU A 54 -27.98 1.78 -6.89
C GLU A 54 -29.17 2.68 -7.24
N GLN A 55 -29.47 3.65 -6.37
CA GLN A 55 -30.52 4.65 -6.63
C GLN A 55 -30.22 5.52 -7.86
N ALA A 56 -28.96 5.88 -8.09
CA ALA A 56 -28.57 6.62 -9.29
C ALA A 56 -28.76 5.78 -10.57
N CYS A 57 -28.39 4.51 -10.55
CA CYS A 57 -28.62 3.58 -11.66
C CYS A 57 -30.11 3.35 -11.93
N GLN A 58 -30.94 3.27 -10.89
CA GLN A 58 -32.40 3.17 -11.03
C GLN A 58 -33.01 4.39 -11.73
N ARG A 59 -32.46 5.59 -11.51
CA ARG A 59 -32.93 6.83 -12.16
C ARG A 59 -32.52 6.94 -13.63
N LEU A 60 -31.35 6.43 -13.98
CA LEU A 60 -30.73 6.61 -15.31
C LEU A 60 -31.07 5.49 -16.30
N LEU A 61 -31.49 4.31 -15.82
CA LEU A 61 -31.78 3.16 -16.65
C LEU A 61 -33.28 2.95 -16.86
N ALA A 62 -33.65 2.46 -18.04
CA ALA A 62 -35.03 2.04 -18.31
C ALA A 62 -35.47 0.94 -17.33
N THR A 63 -36.71 1.04 -16.83
CA THR A 63 -37.30 0.16 -15.82
C THR A 63 -37.16 -1.35 -16.10
N PRO A 64 -37.37 -1.87 -17.33
CA PRO A 64 -37.20 -3.31 -17.59
C PRO A 64 -35.75 -3.77 -17.49
N THR A 65 -34.79 -2.95 -17.94
CA THR A 65 -33.36 -3.24 -17.85
C THR A 65 -32.89 -3.25 -16.40
N TRP A 66 -33.36 -2.28 -15.60
CA TRP A 66 -33.08 -2.22 -14.17
C TRP A 66 -33.60 -3.46 -13.42
N LYS A 67 -34.87 -3.83 -13.62
CA LYS A 67 -35.47 -5.02 -12.98
C LYS A 67 -34.72 -6.32 -13.31
N ARG A 68 -34.19 -6.45 -14.53
CA ARG A 68 -33.38 -7.61 -14.93
C ARG A 68 -32.05 -7.64 -14.16
N ILE A 69 -31.37 -6.50 -14.06
CA ILE A 69 -30.10 -6.37 -13.33
C ILE A 69 -30.30 -6.61 -11.83
N GLU A 70 -31.33 -6.01 -11.24
CA GLU A 70 -31.66 -6.19 -9.82
C GLU A 70 -31.92 -7.67 -9.50
N LYS A 71 -32.73 -8.35 -10.32
CA LYS A 71 -33.03 -9.78 -10.15
C LYS A 71 -31.77 -10.64 -10.26
N GLY A 72 -30.91 -10.38 -11.25
CA GLY A 72 -29.63 -11.08 -11.40
C GLY A 72 -28.69 -10.86 -10.21
N SER A 73 -28.56 -9.62 -9.76
CA SER A 73 -27.76 -9.24 -8.59
C SER A 73 -28.27 -9.95 -7.31
N ARG A 74 -29.59 -9.99 -7.11
CA ARG A 74 -30.22 -10.67 -5.97
C ARG A 74 -29.86 -12.16 -5.94
N LEU A 75 -29.95 -12.85 -7.07
CA LEU A 75 -29.60 -14.27 -7.19
C LEU A 75 -28.12 -14.52 -6.87
N ILE A 76 -27.21 -13.67 -7.36
CA ILE A 76 -25.77 -13.77 -7.06
C ILE A 76 -25.53 -13.56 -5.56
N CYS A 77 -26.12 -12.52 -4.97
CA CYS A 77 -26.01 -12.24 -3.55
C CYS A 77 -26.54 -13.39 -2.68
N ASP A 78 -27.65 -14.01 -3.07
CA ASP A 78 -28.23 -15.16 -2.37
C ASP A 78 -27.34 -16.41 -2.49
N SER A 79 -26.74 -16.65 -3.65
CA SER A 79 -25.75 -17.71 -3.86
C SER A 79 -24.50 -17.52 -3.00
N VAL A 80 -23.92 -16.31 -3.00
CA VAL A 80 -22.75 -15.96 -2.17
C VAL A 80 -23.08 -16.10 -0.69
N ARG A 81 -24.25 -15.62 -0.24
CA ARG A 81 -24.68 -15.73 1.15
C ARG A 81 -24.85 -17.19 1.57
N SER A 82 -25.43 -18.02 0.70
CA SER A 82 -25.60 -19.45 0.95
C SER A 82 -24.27 -20.18 1.02
N SER A 83 -23.35 -19.92 0.09
CA SER A 83 -21.99 -20.48 0.10
C SER A 83 -21.21 -20.08 1.35
N ALA A 84 -21.24 -18.80 1.72
CA ALA A 84 -20.60 -18.30 2.93
C ALA A 84 -21.20 -18.93 4.20
N LYS A 85 -22.52 -19.08 4.26
CA LYS A 85 -23.22 -19.75 5.37
C LYS A 85 -22.77 -21.20 5.50
N SER A 86 -22.77 -21.96 4.39
CA SER A 86 -22.32 -23.35 4.39
C SER A 86 -20.84 -23.50 4.80
N SER A 87 -19.97 -22.61 4.31
CA SER A 87 -18.55 -22.58 4.70
C SER A 87 -18.37 -22.30 6.19
N LEU A 88 -19.13 -21.35 6.76
CA LEU A 88 -19.09 -21.03 8.18
C LEU A 88 -19.64 -22.16 9.04
N CYS A 89 -20.75 -22.79 8.64
CA CYS A 89 -21.29 -23.97 9.31
C CYS A 89 -20.24 -25.10 9.34
N ALA A 90 -19.62 -25.42 8.19
CA ALA A 90 -18.59 -26.45 8.13
C ALA A 90 -17.37 -26.13 9.00
N LYS A 91 -16.97 -24.85 9.10
CA LYS A 91 -15.89 -24.41 10.02
C LYS A 91 -16.30 -24.55 11.47
N TYR A 92 -17.53 -24.19 11.81
CA TYR A 92 -18.07 -24.35 13.16
C TYR A 92 -18.10 -25.83 13.58
N ASP A 93 -18.59 -26.71 12.71
CA ASP A 93 -18.64 -28.15 12.97
C ASP A 93 -17.24 -28.77 13.14
N LYS A 94 -16.26 -28.29 12.36
CA LYS A 94 -14.84 -28.66 12.52
C LYS A 94 -14.27 -28.21 13.87
N LEU A 95 -14.63 -27.02 14.35
CA LEU A 95 -14.19 -26.53 15.67
C LEU A 95 -14.84 -27.35 16.78
N LEU A 96 -16.14 -27.62 16.67
CA LEU A 96 -16.89 -28.40 17.66
C LEU A 96 -16.37 -29.85 17.77
N SER A 97 -16.04 -30.46 16.63
CA SER A 97 -15.43 -31.80 16.60
C SER A 97 -13.99 -31.83 17.12
N ALA A 98 -13.19 -30.78 16.87
CA ALA A 98 -11.84 -30.65 17.43
C ALA A 98 -11.87 -30.49 18.97
N THR A 99 -12.80 -29.70 19.52
CA THR A 99 -12.96 -29.55 20.97
C THR A 99 -13.41 -30.86 21.63
N ARG A 100 -14.29 -31.64 20.99
CA ARG A 100 -14.70 -32.97 21.47
C ARG A 100 -13.58 -34.01 21.42
N LYS A 101 -12.69 -33.96 20.42
CA LYS A 101 -11.49 -34.83 20.37
C LYS A 101 -10.50 -34.50 21.49
N ASN A 102 -10.24 -33.22 21.75
CA ASN A 102 -9.29 -32.82 22.80
C ASN A 102 -9.76 -33.15 24.22
N GLN A 103 -11.07 -33.33 24.46
CA GLN A 103 -11.58 -33.82 25.75
C GLN A 103 -11.41 -35.34 25.93
N ARG A 104 -11.24 -36.11 24.85
CA ARG A 104 -11.06 -37.58 24.91
C ARG A 104 -9.59 -38.01 25.01
N THR A 105 -8.64 -37.12 24.71
CA THR A 105 -7.20 -37.42 24.74
C THR A 105 -6.52 -36.97 26.05
N GLY A 106 -7.29 -36.73 27.10
CA GLY A 106 -6.80 -36.26 28.41
C GLY A 106 -6.18 -37.33 29.31
N GLU A 107 -6.09 -38.59 28.87
CA GLU A 107 -5.47 -39.68 29.62
C GLU A 107 -4.51 -40.46 28.70
N SER A 108 -3.27 -39.96 28.61
CA SER A 108 -2.04 -40.78 28.55
C SER A 108 -0.85 -39.87 28.25
N ASN A 109 0.01 -39.72 29.26
CA ASN A 109 1.28 -39.01 29.21
C ASN A 109 2.36 -39.89 28.56
N VAL A 110 3.00 -39.46 27.46
CA VAL A 110 4.44 -39.68 27.12
C VAL A 110 4.87 -38.59 26.10
N PRO A 111 6.08 -38.01 26.19
CA PRO A 111 6.55 -36.97 25.27
C PRO A 111 7.29 -37.56 24.07
N GLU A 112 6.92 -37.18 22.85
CA GLU A 112 7.70 -37.50 21.64
C GLU A 112 8.12 -36.25 20.86
N GLN A 113 9.40 -36.28 20.51
CA GLN A 113 10.15 -35.35 19.68
C GLN A 113 9.59 -35.23 18.26
N ASN A 114 9.86 -34.06 17.65
CA ASN A 114 9.93 -33.80 16.21
C ASN A 114 8.74 -34.22 15.34
N ARG A 115 7.87 -33.25 15.00
CA ARG A 115 7.23 -33.24 13.68
C ARG A 115 7.30 -31.87 13.00
N ASN A 116 8.02 -31.91 11.87
CA ASN A 116 8.14 -30.94 10.80
C ASN A 116 6.88 -30.12 10.55
N VAL A 117 7.04 -28.80 10.61
CA VAL A 117 6.04 -27.82 10.14
C VAL A 117 6.27 -27.61 8.64
N SER A 118 5.83 -28.57 7.81
CA SER A 118 5.83 -28.44 6.34
C SER A 118 4.46 -28.63 5.69
N ASP A 119 3.41 -29.00 6.43
CA ASP A 119 2.20 -29.57 5.80
C ASP A 119 0.92 -28.73 5.95
N ILE A 120 1.00 -27.39 6.02
CA ILE A 120 -0.21 -26.52 6.05
C ILE A 120 -0.30 -25.56 4.86
N ALA A 121 0.42 -25.82 3.76
CA ALA A 121 0.40 -24.96 2.57
C ALA A 121 0.00 -25.65 1.26
N GLN A 122 -0.64 -26.82 1.31
CA GLN A 122 -0.95 -27.61 0.10
C GLN A 122 -2.44 -27.84 -0.20
N ASN A 123 -3.37 -27.12 0.43
CA ASN A 123 -4.80 -27.30 0.11
C ASN A 123 -5.57 -26.00 -0.08
N GLU A 124 -5.13 -25.21 -1.07
CA GLU A 124 -6.02 -24.31 -1.83
C GLU A 124 -5.60 -24.40 -3.31
N CYS A 125 -5.92 -25.53 -3.95
CA CYS A 125 -5.98 -25.66 -5.40
C CYS A 125 -7.46 -25.69 -5.78
N LEU A 126 -7.97 -24.56 -6.23
CA LEU A 126 -9.21 -24.42 -6.99
C LEU A 126 -9.08 -23.13 -7.81
N ASP A 127 -8.84 -23.30 -9.10
CA ASP A 127 -8.83 -22.28 -10.16
C ASP A 127 -7.96 -21.04 -9.91
N CYS A 128 -6.64 -21.21 -10.05
CA CYS A 128 -5.77 -20.07 -10.34
C CYS A 128 -6.03 -19.59 -11.77
N THR A 129 -7.07 -18.77 -11.96
CA THR A 129 -7.19 -17.91 -13.14
C THR A 129 -5.83 -17.24 -13.35
N ALA A 130 -5.17 -17.53 -14.47
CA ALA A 130 -3.83 -17.04 -14.73
C ALA A 130 -3.85 -15.51 -14.62
N ARG A 131 -3.23 -14.94 -13.58
CA ARG A 131 -3.19 -13.48 -13.32
C ARG A 131 -2.31 -12.72 -14.32
N VAL A 132 -2.09 -13.29 -15.49
CA VAL A 132 -1.16 -12.85 -16.53
C VAL A 132 -1.83 -13.03 -17.89
N THR A 133 -2.10 -11.91 -18.55
CA THR A 133 -2.56 -11.86 -19.94
C THR A 133 -1.40 -11.43 -20.83
N VAL A 134 -1.14 -12.20 -21.88
CA VAL A 134 -0.12 -11.88 -22.88
C VAL A 134 -0.82 -11.44 -24.16
N ILE A 135 -0.52 -10.24 -24.61
CA ILE A 135 -1.06 -9.64 -25.83
C ILE A 135 0.03 -9.71 -26.90
N GLY A 136 -0.34 -10.20 -28.08
CA GLY A 136 0.59 -10.43 -29.19
C GLY A 136 1.42 -11.70 -29.04
N ASN A 137 2.45 -11.81 -29.87
CA ASN A 137 3.30 -12.98 -30.09
C ASN A 137 4.54 -13.03 -29.17
N THR A 138 4.46 -12.41 -27.99
CA THR A 138 5.56 -12.46 -27.00
C THR A 138 5.58 -13.80 -26.27
N GLN A 139 6.70 -14.50 -26.39
CA GLN A 139 6.97 -15.75 -25.66
C GLN A 139 7.52 -15.39 -24.28
N ILE A 140 6.92 -15.95 -23.23
CA ILE A 140 7.32 -15.74 -21.83
C ILE A 140 7.43 -17.12 -21.20
N SER A 141 8.54 -17.37 -20.49
CA SER A 141 8.74 -18.68 -19.86
C SER A 141 7.69 -18.98 -18.79
N ASP A 142 7.52 -20.27 -18.50
CA ASP A 142 6.64 -20.73 -17.42
C ASP A 142 7.10 -20.22 -16.04
N ASN A 143 8.40 -20.00 -15.86
CA ASN A 143 8.97 -19.42 -14.64
C ASN A 143 8.56 -17.96 -14.47
N ALA A 144 8.59 -17.17 -15.55
CA ALA A 144 8.14 -15.79 -15.56
C ALA A 144 6.63 -15.69 -15.35
N ARG A 145 5.83 -16.59 -15.96
CA ARG A 145 4.38 -16.69 -15.69
C ARG A 145 4.10 -17.01 -14.22
N LYS A 146 4.83 -17.96 -13.64
CA LYS A 146 4.71 -18.33 -12.22
C LYS A 146 5.07 -17.16 -11.30
N PHE A 147 6.13 -16.42 -11.59
CA PHE A 147 6.48 -15.20 -10.85
C PHE A 147 5.38 -14.13 -10.93
N LEU A 148 4.87 -13.82 -12.12
CA LEU A 148 3.84 -12.80 -12.30
C LEU A 148 2.48 -13.25 -11.75
N SER A 149 2.25 -14.57 -11.66
CA SER A 149 1.08 -15.11 -10.99
C SER A 149 1.02 -14.80 -9.49
N LEU A 150 2.09 -14.31 -8.87
CA LEU A 150 2.09 -13.80 -7.48
C LEU A 150 1.22 -12.52 -7.35
N GLY A 151 1.07 -11.78 -8.45
CA GLY A 151 0.23 -10.59 -8.57
C GLY A 151 0.92 -9.28 -8.16
N PRO A 152 0.35 -8.12 -8.53
CA PRO A 152 0.96 -6.80 -8.32
C PRO A 152 1.06 -6.38 -6.86
N SER A 153 0.26 -6.97 -5.98
CA SER A 153 0.33 -6.73 -4.53
C SER A 153 1.49 -7.48 -3.86
N PHE A 154 2.16 -8.39 -4.56
CA PHE A 154 3.27 -9.14 -4.01
C PHE A 154 4.50 -8.24 -3.89
N SER A 155 5.03 -8.11 -2.67
CA SER A 155 6.24 -7.35 -2.41
C SER A 155 7.42 -8.29 -2.26
N ILE A 156 8.42 -8.17 -3.14
CA ILE A 156 9.67 -8.93 -3.04
C ILE A 156 10.46 -8.40 -1.84
N THR A 157 10.90 -9.29 -0.95
CA THR A 157 11.82 -8.94 0.13
C THR A 157 13.15 -8.48 -0.47
N GLN A 158 13.49 -7.20 -0.29
CA GLN A 158 14.78 -6.69 -0.71
C GLN A 158 15.84 -7.07 0.32
N ASN A 159 16.99 -7.54 -0.16
CA ASN A 159 18.14 -7.75 0.69
C ASN A 159 18.64 -6.41 1.22
N VAL A 160 18.92 -6.35 2.52
CA VAL A 160 19.53 -5.17 3.14
C VAL A 160 20.99 -5.14 2.72
N ASN A 161 21.26 -4.45 1.62
CA ASN A 161 22.61 -4.24 1.11
C ASN A 161 23.24 -2.99 1.73
N GLU A 162 24.56 -2.85 1.59
CA GLU A 162 25.30 -1.67 2.05
C GLU A 162 24.75 -0.35 1.47
N SER A 163 24.28 -0.36 0.22
CA SER A 163 23.64 0.81 -0.40
C SER A 163 22.33 1.22 0.29
N VAL A 164 21.56 0.25 0.78
CA VAL A 164 20.35 0.50 1.58
C VAL A 164 20.74 1.08 2.93
N PHE A 165 21.79 0.56 3.55
CA PHE A 165 22.33 1.10 4.80
C PHE A 165 22.78 2.56 4.65
N ARG A 166 23.51 2.90 3.58
CA ARG A 166 23.88 4.28 3.26
C ARG A 166 22.63 5.17 3.12
N LYS A 167 21.60 4.72 2.40
CA LYS A 167 20.32 5.45 2.27
C LYS A 167 19.63 5.68 3.61
N VAL A 168 19.63 4.68 4.50
CA VAL A 168 19.05 4.79 5.85
C VAL A 168 19.83 5.80 6.68
N ILE A 169 21.16 5.76 6.65
CA ILE A 169 22.02 6.75 7.32
C ILE A 169 21.75 8.16 6.79
N THR A 170 21.71 8.35 5.47
CA THR A 170 21.38 9.64 4.86
C THR A 170 19.99 10.13 5.29
N GLY A 171 19.01 9.21 5.37
CA GLY A 171 17.68 9.51 5.90
C GLY A 171 17.70 9.93 7.36
N LEU A 172 18.50 9.28 8.21
CA LEU A 172 18.68 9.65 9.61
C LEU A 172 19.28 11.06 9.74
N TYR A 173 20.32 11.39 8.98
CA TYR A 173 20.87 12.75 8.96
C TYR A 173 19.83 13.79 8.52
N ARG A 174 19.02 13.48 7.49
CA ARG A 174 17.92 14.35 7.07
C ARG A 174 16.87 14.56 8.18
N VAL A 175 16.54 13.52 8.93
CA VAL A 175 15.60 13.62 10.07
C VAL A 175 16.18 14.47 11.19
N ARG A 176 17.46 14.29 11.53
CA ARG A 176 18.17 15.14 12.51
C ARG A 176 18.06 16.61 12.13
N ASP A 177 18.37 16.93 10.88
CA ASP A 177 18.37 18.31 10.39
C ASP A 177 16.96 18.92 10.41
N GLN A 178 15.94 18.12 10.03
CA GLN A 178 14.54 18.53 10.15
C GLN A 178 14.11 18.77 11.60
N LEU A 179 14.57 17.94 12.55
CA LEU A 179 14.28 18.11 13.97
C LEU A 179 14.90 19.40 14.51
N ARG A 180 16.16 19.70 14.16
CA ARG A 180 16.85 20.95 14.54
C ARG A 180 16.13 22.18 13.98
N ILE A 181 15.73 22.16 12.71
CA ILE A 181 14.99 23.25 12.08
C ILE A 181 13.63 23.45 12.76
N ARG A 182 12.91 22.36 13.07
CA ARG A 182 11.62 22.44 13.75
C ARG A 182 11.75 22.98 15.18
N ALA A 183 12.74 22.53 15.94
CA ALA A 183 13.00 22.99 17.31
C ALA A 183 13.33 24.49 17.35
N LYS A 184 14.17 24.97 16.42
CA LYS A 184 14.49 26.39 16.29
C LYS A 184 13.27 27.24 15.92
N ASN A 185 12.39 26.72 15.07
CA ASN A 185 11.14 27.40 14.69
C ASN A 185 10.14 27.43 15.86
N SER A 186 10.11 26.42 16.75
CA SER A 186 9.29 26.46 17.96
C SER A 186 9.82 27.45 19.00
N GLU A 187 11.14 27.53 19.19
CA GLU A 187 11.74 28.52 20.10
C GLU A 187 11.44 29.96 19.64
N LYS A 188 11.59 30.25 18.34
CA LYS A 188 11.24 31.55 17.75
C LYS A 188 9.76 31.91 17.89
N ARG A 189 8.86 30.92 17.86
CA ARG A 189 7.43 31.14 18.09
C ARG A 189 7.12 31.49 19.54
N ASN A 190 7.88 30.94 20.48
CA ASN A 190 7.71 31.21 21.90
C ASN A 190 8.30 32.56 22.32
N SER A 191 9.39 33.01 21.68
CA SER A 191 9.98 34.33 21.95
C SER A 191 9.21 35.50 21.34
N ASN A 192 8.45 35.27 20.25
CA ASN A 192 7.69 36.30 19.54
C ASN A 192 6.19 36.32 19.89
N ALA A 193 5.81 35.76 21.05
CA ALA A 193 4.41 35.73 21.51
C ALA A 193 3.78 37.13 21.78
N GLN A 194 4.52 38.22 21.53
CA GLN A 194 4.05 39.59 21.69
C GLN A 194 3.78 40.35 20.37
N GLU A 195 4.00 39.73 19.20
CA GLU A 195 3.55 40.29 17.91
C GLU A 195 2.60 39.33 17.18
N VAL A 196 1.31 39.50 17.47
CA VAL A 196 0.21 38.88 16.73
C VAL A 196 0.06 39.60 15.39
N ARG A 197 0.74 39.13 14.35
CA ARG A 197 0.20 39.12 12.97
C ARG A 197 0.61 37.82 12.27
N ALA A 198 -0.41 37.14 11.76
CA ALA A 198 -0.33 35.83 11.14
C ALA A 198 0.50 35.85 9.85
N GLU A 199 1.81 35.64 9.96
CA GLU A 199 2.57 35.02 8.87
C GLU A 199 2.56 33.52 9.11
N HIS A 200 1.61 32.81 8.49
CA HIS A 200 1.73 31.37 8.34
C HIS A 200 3.06 31.09 7.62
N PRO A 201 4.07 30.46 8.26
CA PRO A 201 5.32 30.17 7.58
C PRO A 201 4.99 29.22 6.44
N LEU A 202 5.23 29.70 5.21
CA LEU A 202 4.96 28.95 4.00
C LEU A 202 5.65 27.58 4.07
N PRO A 203 5.03 26.52 3.53
CA PRO A 203 5.68 25.23 3.42
C PRO A 203 7.00 25.40 2.66
N CYS A 204 8.03 24.68 3.14
CA CYS A 204 9.35 24.72 2.51
C CYS A 204 9.21 24.36 1.01
N VAL A 205 9.84 25.16 0.17
CA VAL A 205 9.81 25.03 -1.29
C VAL A 205 10.23 23.61 -1.66
N PRO A 206 9.55 22.93 -2.60
CA PRO A 206 9.88 21.56 -2.98
C PRO A 206 11.20 21.44 -3.78
N PHE A 207 11.95 22.54 -3.95
CA PHE A 207 13.23 22.52 -4.65
C PHE A 207 14.38 22.30 -3.66
N PRO A 208 15.36 21.44 -4.00
CA PRO A 208 16.56 21.29 -3.20
C PRO A 208 17.25 22.65 -3.07
N SER A 209 17.62 23.02 -1.84
CA SER A 209 18.57 24.11 -1.63
C SER A 209 19.86 23.79 -2.39
N THR A 210 20.36 24.71 -3.21
CA THR A 210 21.58 24.55 -4.00
C THR A 210 22.82 24.30 -3.13
N PHE A 211 22.76 24.69 -1.85
CA PHE A 211 23.81 24.44 -0.88
C PHE A 211 23.26 23.81 0.38
N TYR A 212 23.91 22.73 0.82
CA TYR A 212 23.68 22.15 2.13
C TYR A 212 24.36 23.03 3.19
N ARG A 213 23.58 23.42 4.20
CA ARG A 213 24.09 24.10 5.40
C ARG A 213 23.65 23.30 6.61
N GLU A 214 24.59 22.73 7.34
CA GLU A 214 24.28 21.96 8.55
C GLU A 214 23.57 22.86 9.59
N PRO A 215 22.37 22.48 10.06
CA PRO A 215 21.69 23.23 11.11
C PRO A 215 22.45 23.16 12.44
N GLN A 216 22.44 24.27 13.19
CA GLN A 216 23.09 24.34 14.50
C GLN A 216 22.57 23.26 15.46
N PRO A 217 23.44 22.71 16.34
CA PRO A 217 23.05 21.69 17.32
C PRO A 217 21.98 22.22 18.27
N VAL A 218 20.96 21.39 18.55
CA VAL A 218 19.92 21.68 19.56
C VAL A 218 19.95 20.53 20.57
N PRO A 219 20.40 20.75 21.82
CA PRO A 219 20.66 19.67 22.78
C PRO A 219 19.46 18.75 23.01
N GLU A 220 18.25 19.32 23.16
CA GLU A 220 17.04 18.55 23.45
C GLU A 220 16.63 17.62 22.28
N ALA A 221 16.72 18.13 21.05
CA ALA A 221 16.42 17.35 19.85
C ALA A 221 17.50 16.30 19.56
N ASP A 222 18.77 16.65 19.80
CA ASP A 222 19.92 15.80 19.51
C ASP A 222 20.01 14.60 20.48
N VAL A 223 19.61 14.75 21.75
CA VAL A 223 19.52 13.63 22.69
C VAL A 223 18.46 12.62 22.25
N LYS A 224 17.26 13.08 21.90
CA LYS A 224 16.17 12.22 21.40
C LYS A 224 16.56 11.54 20.08
N PHE A 225 17.21 12.28 19.18
CA PHE A 225 17.71 11.74 17.92
C PHE A 225 18.79 10.68 18.14
N ARG A 226 19.68 10.86 19.12
CA ARG A 226 20.73 9.89 19.45
C ARG A 226 20.16 8.55 19.94
N ILE A 227 19.11 8.59 20.74
CA ILE A 227 18.40 7.38 21.20
C ILE A 227 17.73 6.67 20.00
N LEU A 228 17.12 7.44 19.08
CA LEU A 228 16.54 6.87 17.87
C LEU A 228 17.61 6.24 16.97
N SER A 229 18.71 6.95 16.70
CA SER A 229 19.76 6.47 15.81
C SER A 229 20.49 5.26 16.38
N SER A 230 20.73 5.20 17.70
CA SER A 230 21.31 4.03 18.35
C SER A 230 20.39 2.81 18.24
N ASN A 231 19.08 2.97 18.46
CA ASN A 231 18.10 1.88 18.32
C ASN A 231 17.97 1.39 16.88
N VAL A 232 18.03 2.29 15.90
CA VAL A 232 18.01 1.91 14.48
C VAL A 232 19.28 1.17 14.11
N LEU A 233 20.46 1.69 14.47
CA LEU A 233 21.75 1.07 14.15
C LEU A 233 21.91 -0.29 14.83
N THR A 234 21.48 -0.43 16.10
CA THR A 234 21.50 -1.73 16.81
C THR A 234 20.58 -2.76 16.16
N ALA A 235 19.40 -2.37 15.66
CA ALA A 235 18.53 -3.25 14.88
C ALA A 235 19.14 -3.68 13.52
N TYR A 236 20.13 -2.94 13.00
CA TYR A 236 20.87 -3.31 11.80
C TYR A 236 22.11 -4.17 12.10
N THR A 237 22.81 -3.94 13.21
CA THR A 237 24.02 -4.69 13.60
C THR A 237 23.74 -6.03 14.26
N GLN A 238 22.52 -6.28 14.73
CA GLN A 238 22.13 -7.61 15.17
C GLN A 238 22.30 -8.63 14.03
N PRO A 239 22.91 -9.81 14.29
CA PRO A 239 23.11 -10.84 13.29
C PRO A 239 21.75 -11.30 12.77
N LYS A 240 21.40 -10.84 11.57
CA LYS A 240 20.16 -11.25 10.92
C LYS A 240 20.37 -12.67 10.39
N PRO A 241 19.45 -13.61 10.64
CA PRO A 241 19.45 -14.86 9.91
C PRO A 241 19.40 -14.51 8.42
N CYS A 242 20.34 -15.07 7.65
CA CYS A 242 20.54 -14.81 6.23
C CYS A 242 19.20 -14.56 5.54
N CYS A 243 19.03 -13.36 4.97
CA CYS A 243 17.77 -12.88 4.42
C CYS A 243 17.15 -13.95 3.51
N ARG A 244 16.11 -14.64 3.98
CA ARG A 244 15.39 -15.64 3.19
C ARG A 244 14.50 -14.88 2.22
N THR A 245 14.78 -14.97 0.94
CA THR A 245 13.92 -14.38 -0.09
C THR A 245 12.55 -15.01 0.01
N ASN A 246 11.49 -14.21 -0.05
CA ASN A 246 10.12 -14.72 -0.11
C ASN A 246 9.74 -15.31 -1.48
N LEU A 247 10.73 -15.56 -2.34
CA LEU A 247 10.60 -16.16 -3.66
C LEU A 247 11.24 -17.55 -3.66
N THR A 248 10.58 -18.48 -4.32
CA THR A 248 11.17 -19.77 -4.70
C THR A 248 12.25 -19.57 -5.78
N TYR A 249 13.11 -20.57 -5.95
CA TYR A 249 14.15 -20.52 -6.98
C TYR A 249 13.57 -20.32 -8.40
N SER A 250 12.48 -21.01 -8.74
CA SER A 250 11.78 -20.85 -10.02
C SER A 250 11.25 -19.42 -10.23
N GLU A 251 10.69 -18.81 -9.19
CA GLU A 251 10.17 -17.43 -9.29
C GLU A 251 11.29 -16.41 -9.36
N MET A 252 12.43 -16.67 -8.69
CA MET A 252 13.62 -15.82 -8.78
C MET A 252 14.21 -15.83 -10.19
N LEU A 253 14.23 -16.98 -10.86
CA LEU A 253 14.62 -17.07 -12.27
C LEU A 253 13.65 -16.33 -13.17
N GLY A 254 12.34 -16.54 -12.98
CA GLY A 254 11.30 -15.80 -13.70
C GLY A 254 11.40 -14.29 -13.52
N TYR A 255 11.74 -13.83 -12.31
CA TYR A 255 11.97 -12.42 -12.02
C TYR A 255 13.16 -11.83 -12.79
N LYS A 256 14.29 -12.56 -12.85
CA LYS A 256 15.47 -12.13 -13.60
C LYS A 256 15.14 -12.00 -15.09
N GLU A 257 14.50 -13.01 -15.65
CA GLU A 257 14.07 -13.01 -17.05
C GLU A 257 13.14 -11.84 -17.37
N VAL A 258 12.08 -11.62 -16.57
CA VAL A 258 11.17 -10.49 -16.74
C VAL A 258 11.93 -9.16 -16.72
N ARG A 259 12.87 -9.01 -15.79
CA ARG A 259 13.67 -7.78 -15.70
C ARG A 259 14.55 -7.59 -16.93
N ASP A 260 15.11 -8.67 -17.47
CA ASP A 260 15.96 -8.61 -18.66
C ASP A 260 15.14 -8.35 -19.94
N LEU A 261 13.91 -8.87 -20.04
CA LEU A 261 12.95 -8.53 -21.11
C LEU A 261 12.57 -7.04 -21.09
N ILE A 262 12.38 -6.46 -19.90
CA ILE A 262 12.10 -5.02 -19.75
C ILE A 262 13.34 -4.19 -20.12
N ARG A 263 14.52 -4.56 -19.62
CA ARG A 263 15.78 -3.84 -19.91
C ARG A 263 16.17 -3.88 -21.38
N SER A 264 15.86 -4.97 -22.06
CA SER A 264 16.07 -5.11 -23.50
C SER A 264 14.96 -4.48 -24.34
N GLU A 265 14.01 -3.78 -23.71
CA GLU A 265 12.88 -3.11 -24.36
C GLU A 265 12.06 -4.04 -25.27
N LYS A 266 12.06 -5.35 -24.99
CA LYS A 266 11.27 -6.31 -25.78
C LYS A 266 9.81 -6.30 -25.39
N VAL A 267 9.53 -5.96 -24.13
CA VAL A 267 8.23 -6.18 -23.50
C VAL A 267 7.88 -5.03 -22.56
N ARG A 268 6.65 -4.53 -22.69
CA ARG A 268 5.99 -3.68 -21.69
C ARG A 268 5.11 -4.52 -20.79
N ILE A 269 5.22 -4.27 -19.48
CA ILE A 269 4.32 -4.84 -18.48
C ILE A 269 3.44 -3.74 -17.91
N SER A 270 2.14 -3.98 -17.89
CA SER A 270 1.14 -3.10 -17.29
C SER A 270 0.21 -3.88 -16.37
N VAL A 271 -0.58 -3.17 -15.57
CA VAL A 271 -1.59 -3.77 -14.69
C VAL A 271 -2.96 -3.45 -15.26
N SER A 272 -3.80 -4.47 -15.39
CA SER A 272 -5.19 -4.30 -15.84
C SER A 272 -5.98 -3.44 -14.85
N ASP A 273 -6.73 -2.48 -15.38
CA ASP A 273 -7.64 -1.59 -14.67
C ASP A 273 -8.82 -2.33 -14.01
N LYS A 274 -9.26 -3.45 -14.59
CA LYS A 274 -10.43 -4.21 -14.15
C LYS A 274 -10.10 -5.42 -13.27
N GLY A 275 -8.96 -6.08 -13.53
CA GLY A 275 -8.63 -7.36 -12.89
C GLY A 275 -7.42 -7.33 -11.95
N GLY A 276 -6.61 -6.27 -11.98
CA GLY A 276 -5.32 -6.27 -11.27
C GLY A 276 -4.36 -7.37 -11.76
N GLU A 277 -4.60 -7.90 -12.96
CA GLU A 277 -3.75 -8.87 -13.63
C GLU A 277 -2.61 -8.15 -14.35
N PHE A 278 -1.49 -8.85 -14.53
CA PHE A 278 -0.42 -8.33 -15.37
C PHE A 278 -0.78 -8.51 -16.85
N VAL A 279 -0.71 -7.42 -17.60
CA VAL A 279 -0.85 -7.42 -19.04
C VAL A 279 0.54 -7.20 -19.63
N ILE A 280 0.96 -8.16 -20.45
CA ILE A 280 2.30 -8.18 -21.04
C ILE A 280 2.14 -8.04 -22.53
N MET A 281 2.87 -7.10 -23.13
CA MET A 281 2.78 -6.80 -24.56
C MET A 281 4.15 -6.50 -25.14
N PRO A 282 4.42 -6.84 -26.41
CA PRO A 282 5.64 -6.42 -27.07
C PRO A 282 5.72 -4.89 -27.11
N GLN A 283 6.93 -4.35 -26.89
CA GLN A 283 7.16 -2.91 -26.88
C GLN A 283 6.86 -2.27 -28.24
N GLU A 284 7.15 -2.99 -29.33
CA GLU A 284 6.83 -2.58 -30.71
C GLU A 284 5.32 -2.37 -30.88
N LEU A 285 4.52 -3.36 -30.48
CA LEU A 285 3.07 -3.28 -30.52
C LEU A 285 2.53 -2.14 -29.65
N ASP A 286 3.09 -1.94 -28.45
CA ASP A 286 2.70 -0.84 -27.58
C ASP A 286 2.96 0.52 -28.22
N ARG A 287 4.10 0.65 -28.90
CA ARG A 287 4.48 1.86 -29.61
C ARG A 287 3.56 2.12 -30.79
N GLU A 288 3.25 1.11 -31.59
CA GLU A 288 2.30 1.22 -32.71
C GLU A 288 0.91 1.63 -32.22
N ILE A 289 0.39 1.01 -31.17
CA ILE A 289 -0.89 1.38 -30.56
C ILE A 289 -0.85 2.83 -30.06
N THR A 290 0.24 3.22 -29.40
CA THR A 290 0.42 4.58 -28.90
C THR A 290 0.49 5.59 -30.04
N GLU A 291 1.21 5.30 -31.12
CA GLU A 291 1.31 6.16 -32.29
C GLU A 291 -0.03 6.30 -33.01
N LEU A 292 -0.79 5.21 -33.16
CA LEU A 292 -2.16 5.25 -33.69
C LEU A 292 -3.08 6.10 -32.80
N HIS A 293 -3.02 5.91 -31.48
CA HIS A 293 -3.81 6.66 -30.52
C HIS A 293 -3.46 8.16 -30.51
N LEU A 294 -2.18 8.51 -30.65
CA LEU A 294 -1.72 9.90 -30.76
C LEU A 294 -2.07 10.55 -32.10
N ASN A 295 -2.21 9.75 -33.17
CA ASN A 295 -2.64 10.22 -34.48
C ASN A 295 -4.17 10.41 -34.57
N ASP A 296 -4.93 9.94 -33.59
CA ASP A 296 -6.37 10.16 -33.52
C ASP A 296 -6.68 11.65 -33.24
N LYS A 297 -7.07 12.35 -34.31
CA LYS A 297 -7.43 13.77 -34.29
C LYS A 297 -8.71 14.07 -33.50
N SER A 298 -9.53 13.07 -33.18
CA SER A 298 -10.74 13.24 -32.37
C SER A 298 -10.42 13.40 -30.89
N VAL A 299 -9.33 12.79 -30.42
CA VAL A 299 -8.90 12.82 -29.01
C VAL A 299 -7.75 13.80 -28.79
N TYR A 300 -6.75 13.79 -29.67
CA TYR A 300 -5.58 14.67 -29.56
C TYR A 300 -5.45 15.58 -30.79
N LYS A 301 -5.51 16.89 -30.57
CA LYS A 301 -5.20 17.89 -31.59
C LYS A 301 -3.73 18.26 -31.47
N ARG A 302 -2.97 18.23 -32.57
CA ARG A 302 -1.63 18.86 -32.61
C ARG A 302 -1.80 20.36 -32.34
N VAL A 303 -1.22 20.83 -31.24
CA VAL A 303 -1.29 22.21 -30.81
C VAL A 303 -0.15 22.99 -31.45
N SER A 304 -0.46 24.11 -32.12
CA SER A 304 0.58 25.02 -32.60
C SER A 304 1.27 25.73 -31.43
N GLU A 305 2.51 26.16 -31.59
CA GLU A 305 3.24 26.85 -30.52
C GLU A 305 2.46 28.09 -29.99
N LYS A 306 1.76 28.80 -30.87
CA LYS A 306 0.92 29.95 -30.51
C LYS A 306 -0.30 29.55 -29.65
N GLU A 307 -0.98 28.45 -30.01
CA GLU A 307 -2.08 27.90 -29.21
C GLU A 307 -1.58 27.33 -27.88
N TYR A 308 -0.39 26.73 -27.85
CA TYR A 308 0.21 26.25 -26.60
C TYR A 308 0.47 27.42 -25.64
N HIS A 309 1.08 28.50 -26.14
CA HIS A 309 1.32 29.70 -25.34
C HIS A 309 0.02 30.35 -24.86
N SER A 310 -1.05 30.35 -25.67
CA SER A 310 -2.34 30.91 -25.24
C SER A 310 -3.01 30.05 -24.17
N GLN A 311 -2.96 28.71 -24.29
CA GLN A 311 -3.47 27.80 -23.26
C GLN A 311 -2.63 27.85 -21.99
N TYR A 312 -1.31 27.95 -22.09
CA TYR A 312 -0.43 28.14 -20.95
C TYR A 312 -0.72 29.45 -20.20
N LYS A 313 -0.91 30.57 -20.93
CA LYS A 313 -1.35 31.85 -20.34
C LYS A 313 -2.72 31.73 -19.66
N ARG A 314 -3.68 31.06 -20.31
CA ARG A 314 -5.01 30.81 -19.74
C ARG A 314 -4.93 29.98 -18.47
N LEU A 315 -4.16 28.90 -18.47
CA LEU A 315 -3.97 28.03 -17.32
C LEU A 315 -3.35 28.80 -16.16
N ASN A 316 -2.30 29.58 -16.43
CA ASN A 316 -1.69 30.45 -15.42
C ASN A 316 -2.69 31.46 -14.88
N HIS A 317 -3.52 32.07 -15.73
CA HIS A 317 -4.54 33.01 -15.26
C HIS A 317 -5.58 32.33 -14.35
N VAL A 318 -6.10 31.17 -14.74
CA VAL A 318 -7.05 30.38 -13.94
C VAL A 318 -6.41 29.96 -12.62
N TRP A 319 -5.17 29.47 -12.65
CA TRP A 319 -4.42 29.09 -11.47
C TRP A 319 -4.22 30.26 -10.50
N MET A 320 -3.83 31.44 -11.02
CA MET A 320 -3.71 32.66 -10.21
C MET A 320 -5.06 33.07 -9.61
N SER A 321 -6.15 32.98 -10.38
CA SER A 321 -7.50 33.30 -9.90
C SER A 321 -7.95 32.38 -8.77
N ILE A 322 -7.74 31.06 -8.92
CA ILE A 322 -8.03 30.06 -7.88
C ILE A 322 -7.14 30.28 -6.64
N GLY A 323 -5.86 30.60 -6.85
CA GLY A 323 -4.94 30.88 -5.75
C GLY A 323 -5.33 32.12 -4.95
N LYS A 324 -5.77 33.19 -5.64
CA LYS A 324 -6.27 34.41 -5.00
C LYS A 324 -7.58 34.17 -4.26
N SER A 325 -8.53 33.43 -4.84
CA SER A 325 -9.79 33.09 -4.17
C SER A 325 -9.59 32.15 -2.98
N ALA A 326 -8.52 31.34 -2.98
CA ALA A 326 -8.11 30.52 -1.86
C ALA A 326 -7.29 31.27 -0.79
N GLY A 327 -7.08 32.59 -0.93
CA GLY A 327 -6.38 33.42 0.06
C GLY A 327 -4.84 33.27 0.08
N LEU A 328 -4.23 32.75 -0.99
CA LEU A 328 -2.77 32.62 -1.09
C LEU A 328 -2.13 33.98 -1.42
N SER A 329 -0.96 34.26 -0.84
CA SER A 329 -0.23 35.50 -1.09
C SER A 329 0.27 35.62 -2.54
N GLU A 330 0.23 36.83 -3.10
CA GLU A 330 0.65 37.07 -4.49
C GLU A 330 2.12 36.72 -4.73
N SER A 331 2.99 36.92 -3.73
CA SER A 331 4.40 36.54 -3.77
C SER A 331 4.59 35.02 -3.86
N PHE A 332 3.70 34.22 -3.29
CA PHE A 332 3.73 32.75 -3.40
C PHE A 332 3.24 32.30 -4.77
N LEU A 333 2.16 32.88 -5.27
CA LEU A 333 1.61 32.57 -6.57
C LEU A 333 2.57 32.95 -7.72
N ALA A 334 3.27 34.07 -7.60
CA ALA A 334 4.28 34.51 -8.56
C ALA A 334 5.47 33.53 -8.66
N ARG A 335 5.81 32.82 -7.58
CA ARG A 335 6.89 31.81 -7.56
C ARG A 335 6.49 30.48 -8.18
N LEU A 336 5.19 30.22 -8.31
CA LEU A 336 4.66 29.02 -8.95
C LEU A 336 4.53 29.19 -10.48
N LYS A 337 4.56 30.43 -10.97
CA LYS A 337 4.64 30.74 -12.40
C LYS A 337 6.06 30.38 -12.90
N LYS A 338 6.17 29.29 -13.64
CA LYS A 338 7.40 28.89 -14.35
C LYS A 338 7.17 28.84 -15.83
#